data_AF-A0A9Q0VVS1-F1
#
_entry.id   AF-A0A9Q0VVS1-F1
#
_cell.length_a   1.000
_cell.length_b   1.000
_cell.length_c   1.000
_cell.angle_alpha   90.00
_cell.angle_beta   90.00
_cell.angle_gamma   90.00
#
_symmetry.space_group_name_H-M   'P 1'
#
loop_
_entity.id
_entity.type
_entity.pdbx_description
1 polymer ?
#
loop_
_entity_poly.entity_id
_entity_poly.type
_entity_poly.pdbx_seq_one_letter_code
_entity_poly.pdbx_strand_id
1 'polypeptide(L)' 'MATVQAANFLHFVIVASLLASTHGAKPSRYSMPFNRTSFPKDFTFGAGTAAYQSEGAAYIDGKGPSIWDTFTKQHPGPFL' A
#
# COMPACT_ATOMS: atom_id res chain seq x y z
N MET A 1 -20.75 51.88 23.21
CA MET A 1 -20.89 50.44 23.54
C MET A 1 -21.59 49.64 22.43
N ALA A 2 -22.75 50.07 21.90
CA ALA A 2 -23.45 49.34 20.81
C ALA A 2 -22.67 49.23 19.49
N THR A 3 -21.88 50.26 19.12
CA THR A 3 -21.10 50.29 17.87
C THR A 3 -19.94 49.31 17.84
N VAL A 4 -19.27 49.10 18.99
CA VAL A 4 -18.16 48.14 19.13
C VAL A 4 -18.68 46.70 19.05
N GLN A 5 -19.85 46.44 19.64
CA GLN A 5 -20.48 45.12 19.57
C GLN A 5 -20.91 44.75 18.14
N ALA A 6 -21.46 45.71 17.40
CA ALA A 6 -21.81 45.53 16.00
C ALA A 6 -20.57 45.27 15.11
N ALA A 7 -19.47 45.97 15.36
CA ALA A 7 -18.21 45.74 14.65
C ALA A 7 -17.65 44.34 14.93
N ASN A 8 -17.62 43.89 16.18
CA ASN A 8 -17.11 42.57 16.54
C ASN A 8 -17.93 41.44 15.91
N PHE A 9 -19.25 41.60 15.86
CA PHE A 9 -20.15 40.66 15.19
C PHE A 9 -19.86 40.57 13.68
N LEU A 10 -19.62 41.71 13.03
CA LEU A 10 -19.30 41.76 11.60
C LEU A 10 -17.96 41.08 11.28
N HIS A 11 -16.92 41.31 12.10
CA HIS A 11 -15.63 40.63 11.95
C HIS A 11 -15.77 39.12 12.09
N PHE A 12 -16.57 38.66 13.06
CA PHE A 12 -16.84 37.23 13.24
C PHE A 12 -17.50 36.60 12.01
N VAL A 13 -18.49 37.28 11.41
CA VAL A 13 -19.17 36.81 10.19
C VAL A 13 -18.22 36.76 8.99
N ILE A 14 -17.34 37.74 8.85
CA ILE A 14 -16.34 37.77 7.76
C ILE A 14 -15.36 36.61 7.92
N VAL A 15 -14.81 36.41 9.13
CA VAL A 15 -13.87 35.31 9.39
C VAL A 15 -14.53 33.95 9.17
N ALA A 16 -15.77 33.76 9.63
CA ALA A 16 -16.53 32.53 9.42
C ALA A 16 -16.79 32.26 7.92
N SER A 17 -17.10 33.30 7.14
CA SER A 17 -17.37 33.17 5.70
C SER A 17 -16.11 32.87 4.89
N LEU A 18 -14.96 33.43 5.30
CA LEU A 18 -13.66 33.15 4.68
C LEU A 18 -13.20 31.71 4.97
N LEU A 19 -13.40 31.22 6.19
CA LEU A 19 -13.12 29.83 6.55
C LEU A 19 -14.05 28.84 5.83
N ALA A 20 -15.31 29.21 5.60
CA ALA A 20 -16.26 28.39 4.86
C ALA A 20 -15.98 28.33 3.34
N SER A 21 -15.17 29.24 2.80
CA SER A 21 -14.91 29.34 1.36
C SER A 21 -13.84 28.38 0.83
N THR A 22 -13.34 27.45 1.66
CA THR A 22 -12.40 26.40 1.20
C THR A 22 -13.12 25.40 0.30
N HIS A 23 -13.07 25.62 -1.01
CA HIS A 23 -13.45 24.61 -1.99
C HIS A 23 -12.34 23.56 -2.02
N GLY A 24 -12.60 22.39 -1.41
CA GLY A 24 -11.70 21.25 -1.52
C GLY A 24 -11.48 20.92 -3.00
N ALA A 25 -10.22 20.94 -3.45
CA ALA A 25 -9.88 20.52 -4.80
C ALA A 25 -10.41 19.10 -5.02
N LYS A 26 -11.30 18.92 -6.00
CA LYS A 26 -11.73 17.57 -6.40
C LYS A 26 -10.48 16.87 -6.94
N PRO A 27 -10.07 15.72 -6.37
CA PRO A 27 -8.91 15.02 -6.90
C PRO A 27 -9.17 14.71 -8.37
N SER A 28 -8.23 15.07 -9.24
CA SER A 28 -8.32 14.73 -10.65
C SER A 28 -8.35 13.21 -10.76
N ARG A 29 -9.52 12.66 -11.12
CA ARG A 29 -9.72 11.24 -11.42
C ARG A 29 -9.09 10.89 -12.78
N TYR A 30 -7.87 11.34 -13.06
CA TYR A 30 -7.13 10.84 -14.20
C TYR A 30 -6.68 9.42 -13.85
N SER A 31 -7.63 8.50 -13.95
CA SER A 31 -7.40 7.07 -13.90
C SER A 31 -6.72 6.72 -15.21
N MET A 32 -5.42 6.99 -15.31
CA MET A 32 -4.62 6.30 -16.31
C MET A 32 -4.85 4.81 -16.05
N PRO A 33 -5.33 4.04 -17.04
CA PRO A 33 -5.54 2.63 -16.83
C PRO A 33 -4.18 2.02 -16.50
N PHE A 34 -4.02 1.49 -15.29
CA PHE A 34 -2.81 0.76 -14.91
C PHE A 34 -2.87 -0.63 -15.54
N ASN A 35 -2.50 -0.68 -16.82
CA ASN A 35 -2.58 -1.88 -17.66
C ASN A 35 -1.26 -2.07 -18.44
N ARG A 36 -1.23 -3.06 -19.34
CA ARG A 36 -0.02 -3.38 -20.11
C ARG A 36 0.53 -2.22 -20.96
N THR A 37 -0.32 -1.27 -21.37
CA THR A 37 0.08 -0.10 -22.17
C THR A 37 0.86 0.93 -21.38
N SER A 38 0.85 0.85 -20.04
CA SER A 38 1.65 1.71 -19.16
C SER A 38 3.13 1.31 -19.10
N PHE A 39 3.52 0.20 -19.75
CA PHE A 39 4.88 -0.32 -19.78
C PHE A 39 5.41 -0.40 -21.22
N PRO A 40 6.74 -0.28 -21.45
CA PRO A 40 7.35 -0.47 -22.77
C PRO A 40 6.90 -1.78 -23.44
N LYS A 41 6.90 -1.82 -24.78
CA LYS A 41 6.49 -3.02 -25.53
C LYS A 41 7.32 -4.24 -25.13
N ASP A 42 8.60 -4.04 -24.83
CA ASP A 42 9.54 -5.13 -24.50
C ASP A 42 9.68 -5.36 -22.98
N PHE A 43 8.79 -4.79 -22.17
CA PHE A 43 8.79 -5.05 -20.73
C PHE A 43 8.33 -6.49 -20.45
N THR A 44 9.17 -7.26 -19.77
CA THR A 44 8.90 -8.64 -19.37
C THR A 44 8.22 -8.69 -18.01
N PHE A 45 7.04 -9.31 -17.97
CA PHE A 45 6.38 -9.72 -16.74
C PHE A 45 6.56 -11.23 -16.58
N GLY A 46 6.80 -11.68 -15.35
CA GLY A 46 6.94 -13.11 -15.05
C GLY A 46 6.60 -13.40 -13.60
N ALA A 47 6.67 -14.68 -13.24
CA ALA A 47 6.55 -15.17 -11.88
C ALA A 47 7.80 -15.97 -11.51
N GLY A 48 8.10 -16.08 -10.22
CA GLY A 48 9.24 -16.85 -9.72
C GLY A 48 8.86 -17.72 -8.54
N THR A 49 9.52 -18.86 -8.41
CA THR A 49 9.41 -19.80 -7.28
C THR A 49 10.80 -20.15 -6.77
N ALA A 50 10.87 -20.82 -5.61
CA ALA A 50 12.10 -21.41 -5.09
C ALA A 50 11.91 -22.90 -4.84
N ALA A 51 12.96 -23.69 -5.05
CA ALA A 51 12.92 -25.16 -4.98
C ALA A 51 12.34 -25.65 -3.65
N TYR A 52 12.93 -25.23 -2.52
CA TYR A 52 12.49 -25.68 -1.19
C TYR A 52 11.03 -25.33 -0.87
N GLN A 53 10.51 -24.24 -1.44
CA GLN A 53 9.14 -23.79 -1.21
C GLN A 53 8.11 -24.50 -2.09
N SER A 54 8.52 -25.07 -3.23
CA SER A 54 7.57 -25.52 -4.26
C SER A 54 7.73 -26.98 -4.72
N GLU A 55 8.93 -27.56 -4.66
CA GLU A 55 9.17 -28.90 -5.20
C GLU A 55 8.70 -30.01 -4.24
N GLY A 56 8.87 -29.84 -2.93
CA GLY A 56 8.68 -30.92 -1.97
C GLY A 56 9.76 -31.99 -2.16
N ALA A 57 9.35 -33.27 -2.23
CA ALA A 57 10.24 -34.39 -2.60
C ALA A 57 11.59 -34.42 -1.84
N ALA A 58 11.60 -33.93 -0.60
CA ALA A 58 12.85 -33.56 0.10
C ALA A 58 13.81 -34.72 0.36
N TYR A 59 13.31 -35.96 0.33
CA TYR A 59 14.06 -37.18 0.66
C TYR A 59 13.79 -38.34 -0.32
N ILE A 60 13.33 -38.05 -1.54
CA ILE A 60 13.11 -39.07 -2.58
C ILE A 60 14.15 -38.93 -3.70
N ASP A 61 14.27 -39.96 -4.52
CA ASP A 61 15.07 -40.00 -5.76
C ASP A 61 16.54 -39.57 -5.62
N GLY A 62 17.14 -39.80 -4.45
CA GLY A 62 18.55 -39.55 -4.19
C GLY A 62 18.92 -38.08 -3.94
N LYS A 63 17.94 -37.18 -3.70
CA LYS A 63 18.21 -35.80 -3.29
C LYS A 63 18.99 -35.77 -1.96
N GLY A 64 20.11 -35.05 -1.94
CA GLY A 64 20.86 -34.77 -0.71
C GLY A 64 20.15 -33.77 0.22
N PRO A 65 20.42 -33.81 1.54
CA PRO A 65 19.85 -32.84 2.47
C PRO A 65 20.37 -31.43 2.18
N SER A 66 19.47 -30.46 2.22
CA SER A 66 19.79 -29.03 2.18
C SER A 66 19.93 -28.46 3.59
N ILE A 67 20.46 -27.24 3.70
CA ILE A 67 20.49 -26.50 4.97
C ILE A 67 19.07 -26.30 5.50
N TRP A 68 18.10 -26.02 4.61
CA TRP A 68 16.71 -25.81 4.99
C TRP A 68 16.06 -27.07 5.57
N ASP A 69 16.35 -28.26 5.01
CA ASP A 69 15.89 -29.54 5.56
C ASP A 69 16.34 -29.71 7.02
N THR A 70 17.61 -29.39 7.28
CA THR A 70 18.22 -29.49 8.60
C THR A 70 17.60 -28.50 9.58
N PHE A 71 17.53 -27.23 9.17
CA PHE A 71 17.01 -26.15 10.01
C PHE A 71 15.55 -26.38 10.42
N THR A 72 14.66 -26.66 9.46
CA THR A 72 13.22 -26.81 9.75
C THR A 72 12.93 -28.06 10.59
N LYS A 73 13.77 -29.10 10.46
CA LYS A 73 13.65 -30.32 11.28
C LYS A 73 14.17 -30.11 12.70
N GLN A 74 15.24 -29.32 12.89
CA GLN A 74 15.85 -29.07 14.20
C GLN A 74 15.11 -28.01 15.02
N HIS A 75 14.40 -27.09 14.36
CA HIS A 75 13.70 -25.98 14.99
C HIS A 75 12.23 -25.93 14.57
N PRO A 76 11.40 -26.93 14.93
CA PRO A 76 9.97 -26.83 14.70
C PRO A 76 9.41 -25.66 15.52
N GLY A 77 8.64 -24.78 14.87
CA GLY A 77 7.88 -23.76 15.57
C GLY A 77 6.89 -24.40 16.56
N PRO A 78 6.40 -23.64 17.56
CA PRO A 78 5.39 -24.16 18.47
C PRO A 78 4.14 -24.59 17.69
N PHE A 79 3.60 -25.74 18.07
CA PHE A 79 2.28 -26.17 17.62
C PHE A 79 1.26 -25.25 18.29
N LEU A 80 0.63 -24.36 17.51
CA LEU A 80 -0.55 -23.61 17.95
C LEU A 80 -1.75 -24.54 18.09
#